data_AF-A0A0F4VLP5-F1
#
_entry.id   AF-A0A0F4VLP5-F1
#
_cell.length_a   1.000
_cell.length_b   1.000
_cell.length_c   1.000
_cell.angle_alpha   90.00
_cell.angle_beta   90.00
_cell.angle_gamma   90.00
#
_symmetry.space_group_name_H-M   'P 1'
#
loop_
_entity.id
_entity.type
_entity.pdbx_description
1 polymer ?
#
loop_
_entity_poly.entity_id
_entity_poly.type
_entity_poly.pdbx_seq_one_letter_code
_entity_poly.pdbx_strand_id
1 'polypeptide(L)'
;MTKDQRAIGKVMELALGYQGGARVFQTMASNLGLDLQQFSKSIKQTATIEDWEQAQRRCLWMQETHPEFAVQDVFIGTACELVKTAWRAKHKGVVQLWKDCEEAFDCVIKDGRSISARRVLGVPPLLMKKQYQNVFITLPSKRNLVYRDVKGDRSYLNTATSNLMRERTYGGKLTENVVQAISRDILACGMINATKAGYDIVLTVHDEIVCEVPDSQEYSVQTLCSLMTQNPEWAKGLPLKAEGYEARRYRK
;
A
#
# COMPACT_ATOMS: atom_id res chain seq x y z
N MET A 1 12.40 -1.10 21.25
CA MET A 1 12.48 -1.17 19.77
C MET A 1 13.68 -0.38 19.29
N THR A 2 14.65 -1.01 18.63
CA THR A 2 15.85 -0.34 18.09
C THR A 2 15.56 0.37 16.75
N LYS A 3 16.46 1.23 16.28
CA LYS A 3 16.34 1.91 14.97
C LYS A 3 16.23 0.89 13.82
N ASP A 4 17.04 -0.17 13.87
CA ASP A 4 17.07 -1.20 12.84
C ASP A 4 15.80 -2.06 12.85
N GLN A 5 15.26 -2.38 14.03
CA GLN A 5 13.96 -3.05 14.15
C GLN A 5 12.82 -2.22 13.54
N ARG A 6 12.86 -0.88 13.70
CA ARG A 6 11.87 0.01 13.05
C ARG A 6 12.05 0.05 11.54
N ALA A 7 13.29 0.10 11.05
CA ALA A 7 13.57 0.07 9.61
C ALA A 7 13.11 -1.24 8.96
N ILE A 8 13.38 -2.39 9.60
CA ILE A 8 12.88 -3.71 9.16
C ILE A 8 11.35 -3.73 9.16
N GLY A 9 10.71 -3.31 10.25
CA GLY A 9 9.24 -3.25 10.33
C GLY A 9 8.65 -2.40 9.21
N LYS A 10 9.23 -1.23 8.92
CA LYS A 10 8.82 -0.39 7.80
C LYS A 10 8.94 -1.10 6.45
N VAL A 11 10.04 -1.82 6.21
CA VAL A 11 10.21 -2.60 4.96
C VAL A 11 9.18 -3.71 4.87
N MET A 12 8.88 -4.40 5.98
CA MET A 12 7.87 -5.44 6.01
C MET A 12 6.51 -4.89 5.59
N GLU A 13 6.07 -3.78 6.18
CA GLU A 13 4.77 -3.16 5.82
C GLU A 13 4.72 -2.73 4.36
N LEU A 14 5.78 -2.07 3.85
CA LEU A 14 5.79 -1.54 2.47
C LEU A 14 5.94 -2.64 1.41
N ALA A 15 6.82 -3.61 1.63
CA ALA A 15 7.07 -4.68 0.67
C ALA A 15 5.96 -5.73 0.70
N LEU A 16 5.59 -6.18 1.90
CA LEU A 16 4.70 -7.32 2.06
C LEU A 16 3.23 -6.90 2.06
N GLY A 17 2.90 -5.66 2.47
CA GLY A 17 1.54 -5.11 2.55
C GLY A 17 0.77 -5.11 1.22
N TYR A 18 1.47 -5.21 0.09
CA TYR A 18 0.89 -5.26 -1.25
C TYR A 18 1.29 -6.54 -2.00
N GLN A 19 1.36 -7.66 -1.27
CA GLN A 19 1.66 -9.01 -1.78
C GLN A 19 3.08 -9.19 -2.35
N GLY A 20 4.03 -8.30 -2.05
CA GLY A 20 5.42 -8.47 -2.45
C GLY A 20 6.04 -9.79 -1.97
N GLY A 21 6.94 -10.33 -2.78
CA GLY A 21 7.71 -11.54 -2.50
C GLY A 21 9.02 -11.26 -1.76
N ALA A 22 9.79 -12.32 -1.47
CA ALA A 22 11.08 -12.21 -0.78
C ALA A 22 12.07 -11.31 -1.55
N ARG A 23 12.07 -11.34 -2.89
CA ARG A 23 12.92 -10.49 -3.72
C ARG A 23 12.56 -9.00 -3.63
N VAL A 24 11.27 -8.68 -3.56
CA VAL A 24 10.80 -7.29 -3.35
C VAL A 24 11.22 -6.82 -1.97
N PHE A 25 11.01 -7.64 -0.94
CA PHE A 25 11.47 -7.34 0.42
C PHE A 25 12.98 -7.11 0.47
N GLN A 26 13.79 -8.00 -0.10
CA GLN A 26 15.24 -7.87 -0.17
C GLN A 26 15.67 -6.56 -0.84
N THR A 27 15.04 -6.23 -1.97
CA THR A 27 15.36 -5.01 -2.74
C THR A 27 15.03 -3.76 -1.93
N MET A 28 13.85 -3.69 -1.31
CA MET A 28 13.46 -2.55 -0.47
C MET A 28 14.31 -2.44 0.79
N ALA A 29 14.66 -3.56 1.44
CA ALA A 29 15.55 -3.59 2.58
C ALA A 29 16.93 -3.03 2.22
N SER A 30 17.50 -3.46 1.09
CA SER A 30 18.79 -2.96 0.61
C SER A 30 18.73 -1.47 0.28
N ASN A 31 17.66 -0.98 -0.35
CA ASN A 31 17.48 0.44 -0.66
C ASN A 31 17.38 1.32 0.59
N LEU A 32 16.91 0.75 1.71
CA LEU A 32 16.85 1.43 3.01
C LEU A 32 18.13 1.25 3.83
N GLY A 33 19.19 0.66 3.25
CA GLY A 33 20.49 0.51 3.89
C GLY A 33 20.56 -0.58 4.96
N LEU A 34 19.63 -1.56 4.95
CA LEU A 34 19.70 -2.69 5.87
C LEU A 34 20.82 -3.65 5.48
N ASP A 35 21.67 -4.01 6.44
CA ASP A 35 22.60 -5.12 6.29
C ASP A 35 21.82 -6.44 6.29
N LEU A 36 21.64 -7.00 5.10
CA LEU A 36 20.89 -8.24 4.89
C LEU A 36 21.59 -9.47 5.47
N GLN A 37 22.92 -9.46 5.60
CA GLN A 37 23.66 -10.57 6.22
C GLN A 37 23.46 -10.56 7.73
N GLN A 38 23.59 -9.39 8.36
CA GLN A 38 23.32 -9.23 9.78
C GLN A 38 21.85 -9.53 10.10
N PHE A 39 20.92 -9.00 9.31
CA PHE A 39 19.49 -9.30 9.41
C PHE A 39 19.23 -10.82 9.38
N SER A 40 19.79 -11.52 8.39
CA SER A 40 19.56 -12.97 8.22
C SER A 40 20.12 -13.78 9.40
N LYS A 41 21.26 -13.37 9.96
CA LYS A 41 21.81 -13.96 11.20
C LYS A 41 20.85 -13.78 12.37
N SER A 42 20.31 -12.58 12.57
CA SER A 42 19.35 -12.31 13.64
C SER A 42 18.07 -13.12 13.48
N ILE A 43 17.53 -13.24 12.26
CA ILE A 43 16.35 -14.07 12.00
C ILE A 43 16.64 -15.53 12.32
N LYS A 44 17.78 -16.08 11.86
CA LYS A 44 18.16 -17.49 12.13
C LYS A 44 18.27 -17.78 13.62
N GLN A 45 18.83 -16.86 14.40
CA GLN A 45 18.98 -17.02 15.86
C GLN A 45 17.64 -17.13 16.60
N THR A 46 16.60 -16.49 16.07
CA THR A 46 15.25 -16.50 16.68
C THR A 46 14.30 -17.53 16.10
N ALA A 47 14.64 -18.10 14.92
CA ALA A 47 13.80 -19.07 14.23
C ALA A 47 13.92 -20.46 14.85
N THR A 48 12.84 -21.24 14.80
CA THR A 48 12.94 -22.67 15.04
C THR A 48 13.67 -23.33 13.86
N ILE A 49 14.28 -24.49 14.11
CA ILE A 49 14.95 -25.28 13.06
C ILE A 49 13.94 -25.62 11.96
N GLU A 50 12.73 -26.01 12.35
CA GLU A 50 11.66 -26.39 11.42
C GLU A 50 11.22 -25.23 10.52
N ASP A 51 10.96 -24.04 11.09
CA ASP A 51 10.58 -22.85 10.33
C ASP A 51 11.69 -22.44 9.35
N TRP A 52 12.95 -22.51 9.79
CA TRP A 52 14.10 -22.18 8.96
C TRP A 52 14.23 -23.14 7.77
N GLU A 53 14.13 -24.44 8.00
CA GLU A 53 14.18 -25.45 6.94
C GLU A 53 13.00 -25.32 5.96
N GLN A 54 11.79 -25.02 6.47
CA GLN A 54 10.64 -24.80 5.61
C GLN A 54 10.82 -23.57 4.72
N ALA A 55 11.33 -22.47 5.29
CA ALA A 55 11.65 -21.26 4.54
C ALA A 55 12.78 -21.50 3.52
N GLN A 56 13.78 -22.32 3.87
CA GLN A 56 14.86 -22.67 2.96
C GLN A 56 14.34 -23.50 1.77
N ARG A 57 13.50 -24.51 2.02
CA ARG A 57 12.83 -25.27 0.95
C ARG A 57 12.04 -24.36 0.03
N ARG A 58 11.29 -23.40 0.58
CA ARG A 58 10.57 -22.36 -0.21
C ARG A 58 11.52 -21.51 -1.05
N CYS A 59 12.64 -21.07 -0.48
CA CYS A 59 13.64 -20.27 -1.18
C CYS A 59 14.25 -21.04 -2.35
N LEU A 60 14.68 -22.29 -2.12
CA LEU A 60 15.28 -23.14 -3.16
C LEU A 60 14.28 -23.44 -4.28
N TRP A 61 13.03 -23.77 -3.92
CA TRP A 61 11.96 -23.98 -4.90
C TRP A 61 11.70 -22.72 -5.74
N MET A 62 11.72 -21.52 -5.13
CA MET A 62 11.58 -20.26 -5.87
C MET A 62 12.75 -20.04 -6.84
N GLN A 63 13.98 -20.37 -6.45
CA GLN A 63 15.16 -20.27 -7.33
C GLN A 63 15.06 -21.22 -8.53
N GLU A 64 14.52 -22.42 -8.32
CA GLU A 64 14.37 -23.43 -9.37
C GLU A 64 13.22 -23.11 -10.33
N THR A 65 12.06 -22.68 -9.81
CA THR A 65 10.84 -22.52 -10.62
C THR A 65 10.60 -21.11 -11.14
N HIS A 66 11.11 -20.09 -10.43
CA HIS A 66 10.90 -18.67 -10.70
C HIS A 66 12.17 -17.85 -10.42
N PRO A 67 13.33 -18.19 -11.05
CA PRO A 67 14.63 -17.59 -10.75
C PRO A 67 14.65 -16.05 -10.86
N GLU A 68 13.86 -15.48 -11.76
CA GLU A 68 13.72 -14.04 -12.00
C GLU A 68 13.08 -13.29 -10.81
N PHE A 69 12.29 -14.01 -9.99
CA PHE A 69 11.63 -13.47 -8.81
C PHE A 69 12.24 -13.96 -7.48
N ALA A 70 13.32 -14.75 -7.56
CA ALA A 70 13.97 -15.34 -6.41
C ALA A 70 15.13 -14.47 -5.86
N VAL A 71 15.36 -14.59 -4.55
CA VAL A 71 16.60 -14.09 -3.93
C VAL A 71 17.70 -15.09 -4.21
N GLN A 72 18.83 -14.65 -4.78
CA GLN A 72 19.91 -15.55 -5.23
C GLN A 72 20.74 -16.11 -4.06
N ASP A 73 21.05 -15.30 -3.07
CA ASP A 73 21.72 -15.77 -1.85
C ASP A 73 20.72 -16.59 -1.01
N VAL A 74 20.99 -17.88 -0.85
CA VAL A 74 20.09 -18.82 -0.15
C VAL A 74 19.92 -18.44 1.32
N PHE A 75 20.95 -17.93 1.98
CA PHE A 75 20.89 -17.56 3.38
C PHE A 75 19.98 -16.34 3.58
N ILE A 76 20.17 -15.30 2.76
CA ILE A 76 19.32 -14.11 2.75
C ILE A 76 17.90 -14.46 2.31
N GLY A 77 17.76 -15.27 1.26
CA GLY A 77 16.47 -15.68 0.71
C GLY A 77 15.65 -16.47 1.71
N THR A 78 16.29 -17.37 2.46
CA THR A 78 15.64 -18.12 3.54
C THR A 78 15.08 -17.19 4.62
N ALA A 79 15.89 -16.22 5.09
CA ALA A 79 15.42 -15.25 6.08
C ALA A 79 14.25 -14.40 5.55
N CYS A 80 14.31 -13.96 4.28
CA CYS A 80 13.23 -13.21 3.64
C CYS A 80 11.95 -14.03 3.48
N GLU A 81 12.05 -15.31 3.11
CA GLU A 81 10.92 -16.23 2.99
C GLU A 81 10.25 -16.50 4.35
N LEU A 82 11.05 -16.66 5.41
CA LEU A 82 10.56 -16.84 6.78
C LEU A 82 9.77 -15.60 7.23
N VAL A 83 10.37 -14.42 7.07
CA VAL A 83 9.74 -13.14 7.46
C VAL A 83 8.48 -12.86 6.65
N LYS A 84 8.50 -13.13 5.34
CA LYS A 84 7.31 -13.04 4.48
C LYS A 84 6.19 -13.94 4.99
N THR A 85 6.49 -15.18 5.32
CA THR A 85 5.50 -16.16 5.79
C THR A 85 4.92 -15.74 7.15
N ALA A 86 5.78 -15.37 8.09
CA ALA A 86 5.36 -14.89 9.41
C ALA A 86 4.49 -13.63 9.34
N TRP A 87 4.86 -12.65 8.49
CA TRP A 87 4.09 -11.43 8.31
C TRP A 87 2.69 -11.74 7.75
N ARG A 88 2.59 -12.58 6.72
CA ARG A 88 1.29 -12.97 6.12
C ARG A 88 0.41 -13.73 7.12
N ALA A 89 1.01 -14.59 7.95
CA ALA A 89 0.27 -15.31 9.00
C ALA A 89 -0.29 -14.37 10.08
N LYS A 90 0.44 -13.30 10.42
CA LYS A 90 0.01 -12.29 11.38
C LYS A 90 -1.03 -11.30 10.82
N HIS A 91 -0.97 -10.98 9.53
CA HIS A 91 -1.82 -9.97 8.89
C HIS A 91 -2.92 -10.58 8.01
N LYS A 92 -3.68 -11.53 8.56
CA LYS A 92 -4.72 -12.28 7.82
C LYS A 92 -5.75 -11.39 7.12
N GLY A 93 -6.14 -10.27 7.75
CA GLY A 93 -7.09 -9.33 7.15
C GLY A 93 -6.55 -8.62 5.91
N VAL A 94 -5.25 -8.31 5.87
CA VAL A 94 -4.60 -7.70 4.70
C VAL A 94 -4.46 -8.73 3.57
N VAL A 95 -4.03 -9.95 3.91
CA VAL A 95 -3.95 -11.06 2.96
C VAL A 95 -5.32 -11.38 2.37
N GLN A 96 -6.37 -11.36 3.19
CA GLN A 96 -7.74 -11.57 2.73
C GLN A 96 -8.18 -10.46 1.77
N LEU A 97 -7.86 -9.19 2.05
CA LEU A 97 -8.18 -8.09 1.15
C LEU A 97 -7.55 -8.25 -0.25
N TRP A 98 -6.31 -8.75 -0.35
CA TRP A 98 -5.71 -9.04 -1.66
C TRP A 98 -6.50 -10.11 -2.43
N LYS A 99 -6.90 -11.19 -1.75
CA LYS A 99 -7.68 -12.28 -2.34
C LYS A 99 -9.06 -11.79 -2.77
N ASP A 100 -9.75 -11.08 -1.89
CA ASP A 100 -11.05 -10.45 -2.13
C ASP A 100 -11.01 -9.55 -3.39
N CYS A 101 -9.97 -8.70 -3.51
CA CYS A 101 -9.78 -7.85 -4.67
C CYS A 101 -9.52 -8.67 -5.95
N GLU A 102 -8.68 -9.70 -5.88
CA GLU A 102 -8.35 -10.55 -7.02
C GLU A 102 -9.56 -11.36 -7.52
N GLU A 103 -10.26 -12.02 -6.60
CA GLU A 103 -11.46 -12.82 -6.88
C GLU A 103 -12.59 -11.96 -7.47
N ALA A 104 -12.80 -10.76 -6.93
CA ALA A 104 -13.77 -9.82 -7.47
C ALA A 104 -13.40 -9.35 -8.87
N PHE A 105 -12.11 -9.04 -9.10
CA PHE A 105 -11.62 -8.62 -10.41
C PHE A 105 -11.79 -9.73 -11.46
N ASP A 106 -11.47 -10.97 -11.09
CA ASP A 106 -11.70 -12.14 -11.96
C ASP A 106 -13.18 -12.37 -12.25
N CYS A 107 -14.05 -12.25 -11.24
CA CYS A 107 -15.50 -12.41 -11.41
C CYS A 107 -16.08 -11.35 -12.36
N VAL A 108 -15.70 -10.07 -12.22
CA VAL A 108 -16.20 -9.03 -13.14
C VAL A 108 -15.68 -9.21 -14.57
N ILE A 109 -14.45 -9.71 -14.75
CA ILE A 109 -13.88 -9.97 -16.07
C ILE A 109 -14.63 -11.10 -16.77
N LYS A 110 -14.85 -12.21 -16.06
CA LYS A 110 -15.44 -13.47 -16.57
C LYS A 110 -16.96 -13.38 -16.71
N ASP A 111 -17.65 -12.95 -15.66
CA ASP A 111 -19.11 -13.04 -15.57
C ASP A 111 -19.80 -11.72 -15.94
N GLY A 112 -19.07 -10.60 -15.97
CA GLY A 112 -19.61 -9.26 -16.22
C GLY A 112 -20.51 -8.72 -15.09
N ARG A 113 -20.73 -9.49 -14.01
CA ARG A 113 -21.58 -9.12 -12.88
C ARG A 113 -20.87 -8.15 -11.95
N SER A 114 -21.57 -7.11 -11.50
CA SER A 114 -21.06 -6.23 -10.44
C SER A 114 -20.94 -6.98 -9.12
N ILE A 115 -19.83 -6.82 -8.41
CA ILE A 115 -19.54 -7.52 -7.16
C ILE A 115 -18.81 -6.61 -6.17
N SER A 116 -19.09 -6.75 -4.87
CA SER A 116 -18.23 -6.14 -3.84
C SER A 116 -17.07 -7.06 -3.52
N ALA A 117 -15.84 -6.55 -3.64
CA ALA A 117 -14.62 -7.27 -3.28
C ALA A 117 -14.57 -7.57 -1.78
N ARG A 118 -14.73 -6.54 -0.95
CA ARG A 118 -14.78 -6.68 0.52
C ARG A 118 -16.22 -6.62 1.02
N ARG A 119 -16.60 -7.53 1.92
CA ARG A 119 -17.94 -7.59 2.55
C ARG A 119 -17.84 -7.72 4.07
N VAL A 120 -17.18 -6.77 4.72
CA VAL A 120 -17.12 -6.71 6.20
C VAL A 120 -18.22 -5.80 6.70
N LEU A 121 -19.03 -6.27 7.64
CA LEU A 121 -20.12 -5.49 8.23
C LEU A 121 -19.56 -4.19 8.84
N GLY A 122 -20.24 -3.06 8.58
CA GLY A 122 -19.83 -1.75 9.08
C GLY A 122 -18.67 -1.09 8.31
N VAL A 123 -18.08 -1.76 7.32
CA VAL A 123 -17.09 -1.16 6.42
C VAL A 123 -17.74 -0.91 5.06
N PRO A 124 -17.61 0.31 4.50
CA PRO A 124 -18.08 0.59 3.15
C PRO A 124 -17.50 -0.38 2.10
N PRO A 125 -18.30 -0.83 1.13
CA PRO A 125 -17.88 -1.81 0.14
C PRO A 125 -16.91 -1.23 -0.89
N LEU A 126 -16.13 -2.13 -1.52
CA LEU A 126 -15.37 -1.84 -2.73
C LEU A 126 -16.11 -2.47 -3.92
N LEU A 127 -16.90 -1.68 -4.62
CA LEU A 127 -17.76 -2.18 -5.70
C LEU A 127 -16.97 -2.26 -6.99
N MET A 128 -16.89 -3.45 -7.57
CA MET A 128 -16.30 -3.68 -8.88
C MET A 128 -17.38 -3.91 -9.92
N LYS A 129 -17.26 -3.27 -11.07
CA LYS A 129 -18.14 -3.50 -12.22
C LYS A 129 -17.37 -3.46 -13.52
N LYS A 130 -17.81 -4.23 -14.51
CA LYS A 130 -17.29 -4.16 -15.88
C LYS A 130 -18.28 -3.41 -16.77
N GLN A 131 -17.77 -2.51 -17.60
CA GLN A 131 -18.55 -1.86 -18.65
C GLN A 131 -17.71 -1.86 -19.93
N TYR A 132 -18.19 -2.56 -20.96
CA TYR A 132 -17.40 -2.91 -22.15
C TYR A 132 -16.07 -3.57 -21.74
N GLN A 133 -14.95 -3.02 -22.21
CA GLN A 133 -13.60 -3.50 -21.90
C GLN A 133 -12.98 -2.82 -20.67
N ASN A 134 -13.74 -2.05 -19.90
CA ASN A 134 -13.21 -1.34 -18.74
C ASN A 134 -13.74 -1.95 -17.44
N VAL A 135 -12.87 -2.05 -16.44
CA VAL A 135 -13.25 -2.41 -15.07
C VAL A 135 -13.17 -1.18 -14.18
N PHE A 136 -14.23 -0.94 -13.42
CA PHE A 136 -14.35 0.16 -12.48
C PHE A 136 -14.30 -0.41 -11.06
N ILE A 137 -13.52 0.23 -10.19
CA ILE A 137 -13.57 0.00 -8.74
C ILE A 137 -14.08 1.29 -8.09
N THR A 138 -15.31 1.26 -7.60
CA THR A 138 -15.91 2.36 -6.85
C THR A 138 -15.45 2.28 -5.40
N LEU A 139 -14.78 3.36 -4.96
CA LEU A 139 -14.26 3.53 -3.61
C LEU A 139 -15.38 4.01 -2.65
N PRO A 140 -15.18 3.94 -1.32
CA PRO A 140 -16.13 4.46 -0.33
C PRO A 140 -16.47 5.95 -0.53
N SER A 141 -15.53 6.73 -1.05
CA SER A 141 -15.69 8.14 -1.44
C SER A 141 -16.59 8.36 -2.67
N LYS A 142 -17.07 7.29 -3.32
CA LYS A 142 -17.74 7.25 -4.63
C LYS A 142 -16.84 7.52 -5.84
N ARG A 143 -15.56 7.81 -5.65
CA ARG A 143 -14.58 7.91 -6.74
C ARG A 143 -14.43 6.55 -7.44
N ASN A 144 -14.28 6.57 -8.76
CA ASN A 144 -13.98 5.37 -9.54
C ASN A 144 -12.49 5.32 -9.92
N LEU A 145 -11.84 4.21 -9.60
CA LEU A 145 -10.63 3.78 -10.31
C LEU A 145 -11.04 3.05 -11.59
N VAL A 146 -10.38 3.35 -12.71
CA VAL A 146 -10.74 2.80 -14.02
C VAL A 146 -9.55 2.07 -14.62
N TYR A 147 -9.70 0.76 -14.79
CA TYR A 147 -8.77 -0.10 -15.53
C TYR A 147 -9.28 -0.20 -16.97
N ARG A 148 -8.50 0.31 -17.93
CA ARG A 148 -8.91 0.44 -19.32
C ARG A 148 -8.48 -0.78 -20.13
N ASP A 149 -9.29 -1.18 -21.10
CA ASP A 149 -9.02 -2.31 -22.02
C ASP A 149 -8.49 -3.59 -21.33
N VAL A 150 -9.26 -4.05 -20.32
CA VAL A 150 -8.99 -5.23 -19.52
C VAL A 150 -9.21 -6.51 -20.33
N LYS A 151 -8.25 -7.44 -20.24
CA LYS A 151 -8.30 -8.76 -20.87
C LYS A 151 -8.45 -9.87 -19.82
N GLY A 152 -8.75 -11.08 -20.30
CA GLY A 152 -8.97 -12.27 -19.47
C GLY A 152 -7.80 -12.67 -18.58
N ASP A 153 -6.57 -12.27 -18.92
CA ASP A 153 -5.35 -12.54 -18.14
C ASP A 153 -5.06 -11.47 -17.08
N ARG A 154 -6.05 -10.62 -16.76
CA ARG A 154 -5.95 -9.45 -15.87
C ARG A 154 -5.02 -8.34 -16.38
N SER A 155 -4.65 -8.36 -17.66
CA SER A 155 -3.91 -7.25 -18.25
C SER A 155 -4.81 -6.06 -18.59
N TYR A 156 -4.31 -4.84 -18.43
CA TYR A 156 -5.01 -3.60 -18.73
C TYR A 156 -4.05 -2.57 -19.36
N LEU A 157 -4.60 -1.56 -20.01
CA LEU A 157 -3.84 -0.42 -20.53
C LEU A 157 -3.59 0.59 -19.40
N ASN A 158 -2.34 0.69 -18.95
CA ASN A 158 -1.93 1.65 -17.94
C ASN A 158 -1.89 3.06 -18.55
N THR A 159 -2.77 3.92 -18.06
CA THR A 159 -2.87 5.34 -18.45
C THR A 159 -2.29 6.29 -17.41
N ALA A 160 -1.67 5.78 -16.34
CA ALA A 160 -1.08 6.59 -15.27
C ALA A 160 0.29 7.17 -15.66
N THR A 161 0.92 6.64 -16.71
CA THR A 161 2.19 7.14 -17.24
C THR A 161 1.98 7.74 -18.64
N SER A 162 2.90 8.58 -19.09
CA SER A 162 2.88 9.16 -20.45
C SER A 162 2.93 8.10 -21.55
N ASN A 163 3.43 6.90 -21.25
CA ASN A 163 3.49 5.78 -22.16
C ASN A 163 2.33 4.81 -21.87
N LEU A 164 1.45 4.64 -22.85
CA LEU A 164 0.39 3.63 -22.77
C LEU A 164 1.01 2.23 -22.86
N MET A 165 1.16 1.57 -21.72
CA MET A 165 1.73 0.22 -21.62
C MET A 165 0.68 -0.77 -21.14
N ARG A 166 0.73 -2.00 -21.64
CA ARG A 166 -0.07 -3.09 -21.10
C ARG A 166 0.62 -3.69 -19.90
N GLU A 167 -0.08 -3.69 -18.76
CA GLU A 167 0.41 -4.25 -17.51
C GLU A 167 -0.56 -5.28 -16.97
N ARG A 168 -0.04 -6.30 -16.27
CA ARG A 168 -0.86 -7.25 -15.54
C ARG A 168 -1.10 -6.75 -14.12
N THR A 169 -2.33 -6.91 -13.65
CA THR A 169 -2.67 -6.69 -12.24
C THR A 169 -2.85 -8.01 -11.50
N TYR A 170 -2.83 -7.92 -10.18
CA TYR A 170 -3.05 -9.03 -9.24
C TYR A 170 -3.57 -8.43 -7.92
N GLY A 171 -4.02 -9.26 -6.98
CA GLY A 171 -4.66 -8.81 -5.73
C GLY A 171 -3.92 -7.70 -5.00
N GLY A 172 -2.62 -7.88 -4.77
CA GLY A 172 -1.77 -6.88 -4.11
C GLY A 172 -1.68 -5.55 -4.86
N LYS A 173 -1.56 -5.57 -6.19
CA LYS A 173 -1.50 -4.33 -7.00
C LYS A 173 -2.84 -3.59 -7.01
N LEU A 174 -3.95 -4.33 -7.09
CA LEU A 174 -5.29 -3.77 -6.97
C LEU A 174 -5.47 -3.09 -5.60
N THR A 175 -5.06 -3.77 -4.53
CA THR A 175 -5.15 -3.24 -3.16
C THR A 175 -4.26 -2.02 -2.97
N GLU A 176 -3.04 -2.01 -3.53
CA GLU A 176 -2.16 -0.82 -3.52
C GLU A 176 -2.87 0.39 -4.15
N ASN A 177 -3.40 0.23 -5.36
CA ASN A 177 -4.10 1.31 -6.07
C ASN A 177 -5.33 1.80 -5.29
N VAL A 178 -6.10 0.89 -4.67
CA VAL A 178 -7.25 1.22 -3.83
C VAL A 178 -6.82 2.04 -2.60
N VAL A 179 -5.79 1.60 -1.88
CA VAL A 179 -5.31 2.28 -0.67
C VAL A 179 -4.76 3.67 -1.02
N GLN A 180 -3.92 3.78 -2.06
CA GLN A 180 -3.39 5.08 -2.50
C GLN A 180 -4.50 6.06 -2.91
N ALA A 181 -5.53 5.57 -3.61
CA ALA A 181 -6.65 6.41 -4.02
C ALA A 181 -7.51 6.86 -2.83
N ILE A 182 -7.76 5.98 -1.86
CA ILE A 182 -8.45 6.33 -0.62
C ILE A 182 -7.64 7.37 0.17
N SER A 183 -6.32 7.18 0.31
CA SER A 183 -5.44 8.16 0.96
C SER A 183 -5.50 9.52 0.26
N ARG A 184 -5.54 9.55 -1.07
CA ARG A 184 -5.70 10.81 -1.82
C ARG A 184 -7.06 11.45 -1.58
N ASP A 185 -8.13 10.67 -1.48
CA ASP A 185 -9.47 11.20 -1.22
C ASP A 185 -9.58 11.77 0.20
N ILE A 186 -8.93 11.15 1.19
CA ILE A 186 -8.79 11.70 2.56
C ILE A 186 -8.00 13.02 2.52
N LEU A 187 -6.84 13.04 1.87
CA LEU A 187 -6.00 14.23 1.76
C LEU A 187 -6.77 15.39 1.13
N ALA A 188 -7.53 15.12 0.06
CA ALA A 188 -8.35 16.14 -0.61
C ALA A 188 -9.44 16.71 0.31
N CYS A 189 -10.06 15.89 1.18
CA CYS A 189 -10.98 16.40 2.20
C CYS A 189 -10.28 17.37 3.16
N GLY A 190 -9.10 16.99 3.66
CA GLY A 190 -8.29 17.85 4.52
C GLY A 190 -7.89 19.17 3.86
N MET A 191 -7.47 19.12 2.59
CA MET A 191 -7.15 20.30 1.77
C MET A 191 -8.35 21.25 1.65
N ILE A 192 -9.54 20.73 1.36
CA ILE A 192 -10.77 21.54 1.26
C ILE A 192 -11.09 22.20 2.60
N ASN A 193 -10.93 21.49 3.71
CA ASN A 193 -11.15 22.04 5.05
C ASN A 193 -10.15 23.16 5.37
N ALA A 194 -8.87 22.95 5.06
CA ALA A 194 -7.81 23.93 5.23
C ALA A 194 -8.08 25.21 4.43
N THR A 195 -8.38 25.09 3.13
CA THR A 195 -8.68 26.23 2.27
C THR A 195 -9.93 27.00 2.74
N LYS A 196 -10.98 26.31 3.18
CA LYS A 196 -12.19 26.97 3.75
C LYS A 196 -11.90 27.76 5.02
N ALA A 197 -10.89 27.35 5.80
CA ALA A 197 -10.45 28.02 7.01
C ALA A 197 -9.40 29.13 6.73
N GLY A 198 -9.14 29.47 5.47
CA GLY A 198 -8.20 30.53 5.09
C GLY A 198 -6.74 30.10 4.97
N TYR A 199 -6.43 28.81 5.10
CA TYR A 199 -5.07 28.30 4.84
C TYR A 199 -4.85 28.17 3.33
N ASP A 200 -4.10 29.10 2.75
CA ASP A 200 -3.77 29.06 1.32
C ASP A 200 -2.70 28.00 1.05
N ILE A 201 -3.05 26.98 0.26
CA ILE A 201 -2.17 25.84 0.00
C ILE A 201 -1.28 26.15 -1.20
N VAL A 202 0.01 26.36 -0.95
CA VAL A 202 0.99 26.72 -1.98
C VAL A 202 1.74 25.51 -2.55
N LEU A 203 1.77 24.39 -1.83
CA LEU A 203 2.48 23.18 -2.25
C LEU A 203 1.84 21.91 -1.63
N THR A 204 1.91 20.81 -2.37
CA THR A 204 1.58 19.47 -1.86
C THR A 204 2.71 18.50 -2.18
N VAL A 205 3.18 17.73 -1.19
CA VAL A 205 4.25 16.73 -1.35
C VAL A 205 3.81 15.43 -0.69
N HIS A 206 3.56 14.38 -1.48
CA HIS A 206 3.03 13.11 -0.97
C HIS A 206 1.71 13.32 -0.19
N ASP A 207 1.71 13.08 1.12
CA ASP A 207 0.63 13.27 2.09
C ASP A 207 0.71 14.61 2.85
N GLU A 208 1.69 15.46 2.53
CA GLU A 208 1.92 16.77 3.11
C GLU A 208 1.27 17.89 2.29
N ILE A 209 0.71 18.87 3.01
CA ILE A 209 0.31 20.16 2.45
C ILE A 209 1.14 21.26 3.10
N VAL A 210 1.52 22.27 2.32
CA VAL A 210 2.22 23.45 2.82
C VAL A 210 1.33 24.65 2.55
N CYS A 211 1.10 25.44 3.58
CA CYS A 211 0.28 26.63 3.50
C CYS A 211 1.12 27.88 3.74
N GLU A 212 0.82 28.95 3.02
CA GLU A 212 1.34 30.28 3.31
C GLU A 212 0.22 31.11 3.92
N VAL A 213 0.45 31.65 5.11
CA VAL A 213 -0.55 32.35 5.91
C VAL A 213 0.06 33.60 6.54
N PRO A 214 -0.75 34.64 6.83
CA PRO A 214 -0.29 35.76 7.64
C PRO A 214 0.33 35.31 8.95
N ASP A 215 1.39 36.00 9.37
CA ASP A 215 2.04 35.80 10.67
C ASP A 215 1.17 36.38 11.79
N SER A 216 0.10 35.64 12.13
CA SER A 216 -0.91 36.03 13.11
C SER A 216 -1.35 34.82 13.93
N GLN A 217 -1.94 35.07 15.10
CA GLN A 217 -2.45 34.02 16.00
C GLN A 217 -3.68 33.29 15.45
N GLU A 218 -4.27 33.77 14.34
CA GLU A 218 -5.42 33.13 13.69
C GLU A 218 -5.03 31.80 13.03
N TYR A 219 -3.76 31.66 12.66
CA TYR A 219 -3.23 30.48 11.99
C TYR A 219 -2.30 29.71 12.93
N SER A 220 -2.45 28.39 12.97
CA SER A 220 -1.57 27.53 13.74
C SER A 220 -1.44 26.15 13.11
N VAL A 221 -0.29 25.52 13.34
CA VAL A 221 -0.02 24.13 12.94
C VAL A 221 -1.07 23.19 13.53
N GLN A 222 -1.48 23.41 14.78
CA GLN A 222 -2.44 22.58 15.49
C GLN A 222 -3.82 22.63 14.81
N THR A 223 -4.27 23.83 14.44
CA THR A 223 -5.52 24.01 13.70
C THR A 223 -5.45 23.34 12.33
N LEU A 224 -4.36 23.52 11.58
CA LEU A 224 -4.16 22.88 10.29
C LEU A 224 -4.17 21.35 10.39
N CYS A 225 -3.45 20.78 11.35
CA CYS A 225 -3.45 19.35 11.64
C CYS A 225 -4.87 18.84 11.95
N SER A 226 -5.62 19.57 12.79
CA SER A 226 -7.01 19.22 13.12
C SER A 226 -7.92 19.23 11.88
N LEU A 227 -7.77 20.20 10.99
CA LEU A 227 -8.53 20.26 9.72
C LEU A 227 -8.21 19.09 8.80
N MET A 228 -6.94 18.67 8.76
CA MET A 228 -6.44 17.56 7.96
C MET A 228 -6.83 16.18 8.48
N THR A 229 -7.08 16.05 9.80
CA THR A 229 -7.46 14.77 10.44
C THR A 229 -8.97 14.62 10.67
N GLN A 230 -9.79 15.50 10.10
CA GLN A 230 -11.25 15.33 10.13
C GLN A 230 -11.68 14.22 9.17
N ASN A 231 -12.23 13.14 9.74
CA ASN A 231 -12.75 12.04 8.94
C ASN A 231 -13.95 12.49 8.11
N PRO A 232 -13.98 12.22 6.79
CA PRO A 232 -15.21 12.36 6.03
C PRO A 232 -16.24 11.31 6.45
N GLU A 233 -17.51 11.58 6.16
CA GLU A 233 -18.64 10.72 6.53
C GLU A 233 -18.48 9.25 6.08
N TRP A 234 -17.83 9.01 4.94
CA TRP A 234 -17.58 7.67 4.40
C TRP A 234 -16.39 6.95 5.05
N ALA A 235 -15.59 7.62 5.88
CA ALA A 235 -14.40 7.07 6.55
C ALA A 235 -14.46 7.19 8.08
N LYS A 236 -15.66 7.22 8.67
CA LYS A 236 -15.83 7.29 10.14
C LYS A 236 -15.01 6.21 10.85
N GLY A 237 -14.29 6.61 11.89
CA GLY A 237 -13.46 5.71 12.71
C GLY A 237 -12.09 5.35 12.13
N LEU A 238 -11.74 5.82 10.92
CA LEU A 238 -10.36 5.72 10.41
C LEU A 238 -9.42 6.53 11.33
N PRO A 239 -8.37 5.93 11.93
CA PRO A 239 -7.49 6.64 12.85
C PRO A 239 -6.53 7.54 12.07
N LEU A 240 -6.94 8.78 11.81
CA LEU A 240 -6.11 9.80 11.17
C LEU A 240 -5.22 10.51 12.18
N LYS A 241 -3.97 10.74 11.80
CA LYS A 241 -3.00 11.54 12.56
C LYS A 241 -2.22 12.42 11.58
N ALA A 242 -2.00 13.67 11.97
CA ALA A 242 -1.13 14.61 11.26
C ALA A 242 -0.09 15.16 12.23
N GLU A 243 1.09 15.44 11.70
CA GLU A 243 2.18 16.14 12.37
C GLU A 243 2.65 17.26 11.42
N GLY A 244 3.10 18.38 11.97
CA GLY A 244 3.49 19.53 11.18
C GLY A 244 4.39 20.48 11.95
N TYR A 245 4.87 21.50 11.27
CA TYR A 245 5.70 22.56 11.84
C TYR A 245 5.42 23.88 11.13
N GLU A 246 5.84 24.98 11.77
CA GLU A 246 5.83 26.31 11.18
C GLU A 246 7.29 26.76 10.95
N ALA A 247 7.56 27.33 9.78
CA ALA A 247 8.87 27.90 9.48
C ALA A 247 8.78 28.97 8.39
N ARG A 248 9.73 29.91 8.41
CA ARG A 248 9.91 30.92 7.34
C ARG A 248 10.36 30.33 6.01
N ARG A 249 10.81 29.07 5.99
CA ARG A 249 11.30 28.36 4.79
C ARG A 249 11.00 26.87 4.91
N TYR A 250 10.65 26.28 3.78
CA TYR A 250 10.41 24.85 3.65
C TYR A 250 11.65 24.01 4.00
N ARG A 251 11.43 22.90 4.72
CA ARG A 251 12.45 21.91 5.08
C ARG A 251 11.85 20.51 4.94
N LYS A 252 12.58 19.60 4.30
CA LYS A 252 12.20 18.20 4.13
C LYS A 252 13.04 17.31 5.03
#